data_AF-A0A968IQ36-F1
#
_entry.id   AF-A0A968IQ36-F1
#
_cell.length_a   1.000
_cell.length_b   1.000
_cell.length_c   1.000
_cell.angle_alpha   90.00
_cell.angle_beta   90.00
_cell.angle_gamma   90.00
#
_symmetry.space_group_name_H-M   'P 1'
#
loop_
_entity.id
_entity.type
_entity.pdbx_description
1 polymer ?
#
loop_
_entity_poly.entity_id
_entity_poly.type
_entity_poly.pdbx_seq_one_letter_code
_entity_poly.pdbx_strand_id
1 'polypeptide(L)'
;MTSNSNVKTLIKILIGTAWIDGKIHPEERRYLHRIAQEKGLANDLEIQPILHELRAVKSEECYQWVKEYLGDRPTSDDCQTLIESISALIYSDGTVATEEAQLLARLQLVDAASETTESLFDKVLAVIRKIYQRGISEL
;
A
#
# COMPACT_ATOMS: atom_id res chain seq x y z
N MET A 1 14.21 -5.28 13.15
CA MET A 1 15.13 -4.85 12.07
C MET A 1 14.33 -4.83 10.78
N THR A 2 13.68 -3.71 10.46
CA THR A 2 12.90 -3.55 9.23
C THR A 2 13.86 -3.29 8.07
N SER A 3 14.18 -4.36 7.33
CA SER A 3 15.09 -4.32 6.19
C SER A 3 14.59 -3.32 5.12
N ASN A 4 15.50 -2.55 4.52
CA ASN A 4 15.21 -1.63 3.41
C ASN A 4 14.38 -2.27 2.28
N SER A 5 14.52 -3.58 2.04
CA SER A 5 13.70 -4.33 1.08
C SER A 5 12.20 -4.29 1.39
N ASN A 6 11.80 -4.32 2.66
CA ASN A 6 10.38 -4.26 3.02
C ASN A 6 9.81 -2.87 2.69
N VAL A 7 10.53 -1.80 3.01
CA VAL A 7 10.09 -0.43 2.69
C VAL A 7 9.95 -0.22 1.19
N LYS A 8 10.88 -0.78 0.40
CA LYS A 8 10.79 -0.75 -1.07
C LYS A 8 9.51 -1.43 -1.55
N THR A 9 9.20 -2.63 -1.06
CA THR A 9 7.98 -3.35 -1.44
C THR A 9 6.72 -2.58 -1.04
N LEU A 10 6.70 -1.97 0.14
CA LEU A 10 5.57 -1.13 0.58
C LEU A 10 5.33 0.06 -0.37
N ILE A 11 6.39 0.76 -0.80
CA ILE A 11 6.27 1.85 -1.78
C ILE A 11 5.80 1.32 -3.14
N LYS A 12 6.31 0.17 -3.59
CA LYS A 12 5.83 -0.47 -4.82
C LYS A 12 4.32 -0.74 -4.74
N ILE A 13 3.85 -1.35 -3.66
CA ILE A 13 2.42 -1.62 -3.42
C ILE A 13 1.62 -0.31 -3.43
N LEU A 14 2.11 0.75 -2.78
CA LEU A 14 1.45 2.06 -2.75
C LEU A 14 1.29 2.67 -4.15
N ILE A 15 2.37 2.67 -4.95
CA ILE A 15 2.37 3.16 -6.33
C ILE A 15 1.45 2.28 -7.19
N GLY A 16 1.53 0.96 -7.03
CA GLY A 16 0.67 0.01 -7.73
C GLY A 16 -0.80 0.23 -7.42
N THR A 17 -1.14 0.51 -6.16
CA THR A 17 -2.51 0.81 -5.72
C THR A 17 -3.04 2.08 -6.39
N ALA A 18 -2.22 3.12 -6.53
CA ALA A 18 -2.59 4.34 -7.25
C ALA A 18 -2.77 4.11 -8.77
N TRP A 19 -2.12 3.08 -9.33
CA TRP A 19 -2.29 2.66 -10.73
C TRP A 19 -3.50 1.76 -10.98
N ILE A 20 -4.13 1.17 -9.94
CA ILE A 20 -5.28 0.25 -10.11
C ILE A 20 -6.43 0.93 -10.87
N ASP A 21 -6.62 2.24 -10.68
CA ASP A 21 -7.63 3.02 -11.40
C ASP A 21 -7.24 3.36 -12.85
N GLY A 22 -6.05 2.91 -13.30
CA GLY A 22 -5.48 3.18 -14.62
C GLY A 22 -4.87 4.57 -14.79
N LYS A 23 -4.97 5.45 -13.77
CA LYS A 23 -4.42 6.80 -13.79
C LYS A 23 -4.09 7.29 -12.39
N ILE A 24 -2.86 7.79 -12.23
CA ILE A 24 -2.43 8.50 -11.01
C ILE A 24 -2.84 9.97 -11.11
N HIS A 25 -3.47 10.50 -10.07
CA HIS A 25 -3.81 11.92 -9.97
C HIS A 25 -2.56 12.76 -9.66
N PRO A 26 -2.53 14.05 -10.03
CA PRO A 26 -1.38 14.92 -9.76
C PRO A 26 -1.03 15.02 -8.26
N GLU A 27 -2.04 14.98 -7.39
CA GLU A 27 -1.89 15.02 -5.93
C GLU A 27 -1.28 13.73 -5.40
N GLU A 28 -1.82 12.59 -5.83
CA GLU A 28 -1.29 11.24 -5.62
C GLU A 28 0.20 11.17 -5.98
N ARG A 29 0.57 11.64 -7.18
CA ARG A 29 1.97 11.66 -7.63
C ARG A 29 2.89 12.49 -6.73
N ARG A 30 2.46 13.69 -6.32
CA ARG A 30 3.28 14.54 -5.43
C ARG A 30 3.48 13.85 -4.09
N TYR A 31 2.43 13.20 -3.59
CA TYR A 31 2.49 12.49 -2.33
C TYR A 31 3.41 11.26 -2.38
N LEU A 32 3.28 10.44 -3.44
CA LEU A 32 4.19 9.31 -3.68
C LEU A 32 5.64 9.75 -3.78
N HIS A 33 5.92 10.86 -4.48
CA HIS A 33 7.28 11.41 -4.56
C HIS A 33 7.80 11.85 -3.20
N ARG A 34 6.96 12.50 -2.39
CA ARG A 34 7.32 12.92 -1.04
C ARG A 34 7.69 11.72 -0.17
N ILE A 35 6.83 10.71 -0.11
CA ILE A 35 7.11 9.47 0.66
C ILE A 35 8.38 8.81 0.16
N ALA A 36 8.54 8.65 -1.16
CA ALA A 36 9.74 8.04 -1.72
C ALA A 36 11.02 8.82 -1.40
N GLN A 37 10.96 10.16 -1.36
CA GLN A 37 12.08 11.00 -0.95
C GLN A 37 12.37 10.86 0.55
N GLU A 38 11.36 10.93 1.41
CA GLU A 38 11.48 10.78 2.86
C GLU A 38 12.07 9.42 3.25
N LYS A 39 11.79 8.38 2.47
CA LYS A 39 12.32 7.02 2.67
C LYS A 39 13.61 6.74 1.91
N GLY A 40 14.17 7.73 1.20
CA GLY A 40 15.43 7.60 0.45
C GLY A 40 15.36 6.69 -0.78
N LEU A 41 14.15 6.39 -1.28
CA LEU A 41 13.88 5.48 -2.41
C LEU A 41 13.53 6.21 -3.72
N ALA A 42 13.46 7.54 -3.72
CA ALA A 42 13.13 8.33 -4.91
C ALA A 42 14.10 8.11 -6.09
N ASN A 43 15.36 7.76 -5.81
CA ASN A 43 16.39 7.49 -6.82
C ASN A 43 16.60 5.99 -7.09
N ASP A 44 15.75 5.12 -6.54
CA ASP A 44 15.87 3.69 -6.76
C ASP A 44 15.47 3.33 -8.19
N LEU A 45 16.29 2.51 -8.85
CA LEU A 45 16.09 2.14 -10.27
C LEU A 45 14.76 1.42 -10.53
N GLU A 46 14.19 0.75 -9.52
CA GLU A 46 12.91 0.07 -9.64
C GLU A 46 11.71 1.00 -9.35
N ILE A 47 11.88 1.97 -8.45
CA ILE A 47 10.83 2.90 -8.03
C ILE A 47 10.71 4.08 -9.00
N GLN A 48 11.84 4.64 -9.44
CA GLN A 48 11.88 5.81 -10.31
C GLN A 48 10.96 5.70 -11.55
N PRO A 49 10.98 4.60 -12.36
CA PRO A 49 10.17 4.55 -13.57
C PRO A 49 8.66 4.52 -13.28
N ILE A 50 8.23 3.84 -12.22
CA ILE A 50 6.80 3.76 -11.84
C ILE A 50 6.33 5.03 -11.11
N LEU A 51 7.22 5.67 -10.36
CA LEU A 51 6.98 6.91 -9.62
C LEU A 51 6.82 8.12 -10.55
N HIS A 52 7.66 8.19 -11.59
CA HIS A 52 7.61 9.24 -12.61
C HIS A 52 6.63 8.96 -13.74
N GLU A 53 5.78 7.94 -13.60
CA GLU A 53 4.81 7.51 -14.63
C GLU A 53 5.47 7.14 -15.98
N LEU A 54 6.79 6.90 -16.00
CA LEU A 54 7.52 6.42 -17.19
C LEU A 54 7.09 4.99 -17.55
N ARG A 55 6.56 4.26 -16.56
CA ARG A 55 6.00 2.92 -16.69
C ARG A 55 4.71 2.83 -15.89
N ALA A 56 3.62 2.44 -16.55
CA ALA A 56 2.38 2.07 -15.88
C ALA A 56 2.54 0.73 -15.16
N VAL A 57 2.04 0.65 -13.92
CA VAL A 57 1.99 -0.60 -13.15
C VAL A 57 0.72 -1.34 -13.54
N LYS A 58 0.85 -2.63 -13.90
CA LYS A 58 -0.31 -3.48 -14.14
C LYS A 58 -0.87 -4.00 -12.82
N SER A 59 -2.16 -4.27 -12.78
CA SER A 59 -2.81 -4.86 -11.62
C SER A 59 -2.12 -6.17 -11.21
N GLU A 60 -1.75 -7.05 -12.15
CA GLU A 60 -1.01 -8.28 -11.84
C GLU A 60 0.32 -8.03 -11.11
N GLU A 61 1.05 -6.97 -11.45
CA GLU A 61 2.30 -6.62 -10.77
C GLU A 61 2.04 -6.14 -9.34
N CYS A 62 0.97 -5.36 -9.14
CA CYS A 62 0.55 -4.92 -7.83
C CYS A 62 0.19 -6.13 -6.93
N TYR A 63 -0.63 -7.05 -7.45
CA TYR A 63 -0.95 -8.30 -6.73
C TYR A 63 0.28 -9.13 -6.44
N GLN A 64 1.23 -9.21 -7.37
CA GLN A 64 2.47 -9.93 -7.16
C GLN A 64 3.29 -9.33 -6.03
N TRP A 65 3.37 -8.01 -5.89
CA TRP A 65 4.08 -7.36 -4.78
C TRP A 65 3.39 -7.58 -3.44
N VAL A 66 2.06 -7.52 -3.41
CA VAL A 66 1.26 -7.86 -2.22
C VAL A 66 1.49 -9.32 -1.82
N LYS A 67 1.50 -10.23 -2.80
CA LYS A 67 1.80 -11.65 -2.60
C LYS A 67 3.24 -11.89 -2.16
N GLU A 68 4.23 -11.16 -2.67
CA GLU A 68 5.61 -11.24 -2.20
C GLU A 68 5.75 -10.78 -0.75
N TYR A 69 4.95 -9.79 -0.34
CA TYR A 69 4.96 -9.28 1.03
C TYR A 69 4.24 -10.22 2.01
N LEU A 70 3.06 -10.72 1.64
CA LEU A 70 2.22 -11.54 2.52
C LEU A 70 2.44 -13.06 2.37
N GLY A 71 3.10 -13.49 1.31
CA GLY A 71 3.30 -14.91 0.97
C GLY A 71 2.14 -15.57 0.20
N ASP A 72 2.27 -16.86 -0.08
CA ASP A 72 1.28 -17.66 -0.83
C ASP A 72 -0.03 -17.90 -0.05
N ARG A 73 -0.01 -17.81 1.27
CA ARG A 73 -1.18 -18.00 2.15
C ARG A 73 -1.19 -16.92 3.23
N PRO A 74 -1.57 -15.68 2.85
CA PRO A 74 -1.65 -14.59 3.79
C PRO A 74 -2.68 -14.92 4.89
N THR A 75 -2.34 -14.65 6.13
CA THR A 75 -3.31 -14.65 7.23
C THR A 75 -3.85 -13.25 7.47
N SER A 76 -4.94 -13.13 8.21
CA SER A 76 -5.50 -11.83 8.63
C SER A 76 -4.45 -10.94 9.31
N ASP A 77 -3.57 -11.57 10.10
CA ASP A 77 -2.49 -10.89 10.83
C ASP A 77 -1.43 -10.32 9.87
N ASP A 78 -1.09 -11.07 8.81
CA ASP A 78 -0.16 -10.59 7.77
C ASP A 78 -0.75 -9.38 7.03
N CYS A 79 -2.04 -9.47 6.67
CA CYS A 79 -2.77 -8.38 6.02
C CYS A 79 -2.83 -7.14 6.91
N GLN A 80 -3.08 -7.32 8.20
CA GLN A 80 -3.06 -6.23 9.17
C GLN A 80 -1.67 -5.63 9.30
N THR A 81 -0.62 -6.44 9.39
CA THR A 81 0.77 -5.99 9.45
C THR A 81 1.16 -5.16 8.23
N LEU A 82 0.73 -5.54 7.03
CA LEU A 82 0.93 -4.77 5.80
C LEU A 82 0.24 -3.41 5.89
N ILE A 83 -1.03 -3.39 6.30
CA ILE A 83 -1.80 -2.16 6.42
C ILE A 83 -1.18 -1.24 7.47
N GLU A 84 -0.84 -1.76 8.64
CA GLU A 84 -0.14 -1.00 9.70
C GLU A 84 1.20 -0.46 9.22
N SER A 85 1.95 -1.25 8.46
CA SER A 85 3.22 -0.81 7.87
C SER A 85 3.03 0.32 6.88
N ILE A 86 1.96 0.29 6.07
CA ILE A 86 1.60 1.36 5.14
C ILE A 86 1.11 2.60 5.90
N SER A 87 0.26 2.44 6.92
CA SER A 87 -0.16 3.54 7.79
C SER A 87 1.03 4.19 8.47
N ALA A 88 1.98 3.42 9.02
CA ALA A 88 3.21 3.96 9.60
C ALA A 88 4.17 4.58 8.56
N LEU A 89 4.06 4.18 7.29
CA LEU A 89 4.79 4.79 6.18
C LEU A 89 4.23 6.18 5.84
N ILE A 90 2.91 6.31 5.84
CA ILE A 90 2.11 7.49 5.48
C ILE A 90 2.07 8.50 6.63
N TYR A 91 1.81 8.02 7.86
CA TYR A 91 1.78 8.80 9.09
C TYR A 91 3.02 8.50 9.92
N SER A 92 4.08 9.28 9.71
CA SER A 92 5.32 9.15 10.49
C SER A 92 5.19 9.60 11.95
N ASP A 93 4.10 10.31 12.31
CA ASP A 93 3.89 10.91 13.63
C ASP A 93 3.02 10.05 14.57
N GLY A 94 2.74 8.79 14.20
CA GLY A 94 2.08 7.82 15.09
C GLY A 94 0.60 8.07 15.36
N THR A 95 0.00 9.10 14.78
CA THR A 95 -1.47 9.30 14.72
C THR A 95 -2.07 8.34 13.71
N VAL A 96 -2.03 7.04 14.01
CA VAL A 96 -2.90 6.06 13.35
C VAL A 96 -4.32 6.49 13.64
N ALA A 97 -4.98 7.11 12.65
CA ALA A 97 -6.31 7.65 12.82
C ALA A 97 -7.24 6.52 13.30
N THR A 98 -8.02 6.75 14.35
CA THR A 98 -8.93 5.77 14.97
C THR A 98 -9.87 5.09 13.96
N GLU A 99 -10.09 5.72 12.80
CA GLU A 99 -10.86 5.16 11.69
C GLU A 99 -10.13 4.07 10.89
N GLU A 100 -8.80 4.09 10.82
CA GLU A 100 -7.99 3.03 10.20
C GLU A 100 -8.09 1.74 11.01
N ALA A 101 -8.08 1.85 12.34
CA ALA A 101 -8.35 0.72 13.24
C ALA A 101 -9.76 0.14 13.03
N GLN A 102 -10.77 0.97 12.72
CA GLN A 102 -12.10 0.47 12.36
C GLN A 102 -12.12 -0.20 10.98
N LEU A 103 -11.37 0.32 10.01
CA LEU A 103 -11.24 -0.27 8.68
C LEU A 103 -10.55 -1.64 8.75
N LEU A 104 -9.50 -1.76 9.57
CA LEU A 104 -8.83 -3.00 9.93
C LEU A 104 -9.78 -4.00 10.61
N ALA A 105 -10.53 -3.55 11.62
CA ALA A 105 -11.51 -4.41 12.32
C ALA A 105 -12.60 -4.92 11.36
N ARG A 106 -13.03 -4.10 10.39
CA ARG A 106 -13.98 -4.54 9.35
C ARG A 106 -13.36 -5.58 8.41
N LEU A 107 -12.07 -5.50 8.12
CA LEU A 107 -11.38 -6.49 7.29
C LEU A 107 -11.33 -7.85 8.00
N GLN A 108 -10.99 -7.88 9.30
CA GLN A 108 -10.96 -9.09 10.14
C GLN A 108 -12.34 -9.79 10.24
N LEU A 109 -13.43 -9.02 10.31
CA LEU A 109 -14.78 -9.58 10.39
C LEU A 109 -15.19 -10.32 9.11
N VAL A 110 -14.62 -9.96 7.97
CA VAL A 110 -14.97 -10.56 6.68
C VAL A 110 -14.10 -11.78 6.35
N ASP A 111 -12.88 -11.83 6.89
CA ASP A 111 -11.96 -12.98 6.77
C ASP A 111 -12.54 -14.28 7.36
N ALA A 112 -13.40 -14.16 8.38
CA ALA A 112 -14.12 -15.29 8.97
C ALA A 112 -15.14 -15.95 8.01
N ALA A 113 -15.48 -15.30 6.89
CA ALA A 113 -16.49 -15.75 5.95
C ALA A 113 -15.90 -16.31 4.65
N SER A 114 -15.04 -17.33 4.72
CA SER A 114 -14.78 -18.28 3.60
C SER A 114 -14.56 -17.64 2.21
N GLU A 115 -13.60 -16.73 2.08
CA GLU A 115 -13.30 -16.08 0.80
C GLU A 115 -11.97 -16.56 0.19
N THR A 116 -11.84 -16.44 -1.14
CA THR A 116 -10.63 -16.77 -1.89
C THR A 116 -9.51 -15.76 -1.62
N THR A 117 -8.25 -16.18 -1.79
CA THR A 117 -7.07 -15.32 -1.58
C THR A 117 -7.09 -14.04 -2.42
N GLU A 118 -7.66 -14.09 -3.64
CA GLU A 118 -7.82 -12.91 -4.50
C GLU A 118 -8.78 -11.86 -3.89
N SER A 119 -9.89 -12.31 -3.30
CA SER A 119 -10.84 -11.44 -2.59
C SER A 119 -10.18 -10.73 -1.41
N LEU A 120 -9.30 -11.42 -0.68
CA LEU A 120 -8.56 -10.84 0.42
C LEU A 120 -7.59 -9.75 -0.07
N PHE A 121 -6.85 -10.00 -1.14
CA PHE A 121 -5.95 -9.00 -1.72
C PHE A 121 -6.69 -7.77 -2.23
N ASP A 122 -7.82 -7.94 -2.90
CA ASP A 122 -8.65 -6.81 -3.36
C ASP A 122 -9.13 -5.95 -2.18
N LYS A 123 -9.51 -6.58 -1.07
CA LYS A 123 -9.93 -5.86 0.13
C LYS A 123 -8.78 -5.10 0.76
N VAL A 124 -7.62 -5.74 0.91
CA VAL A 124 -6.43 -5.09 1.45
C VAL A 124 -6.03 -3.89 0.59
N LEU A 125 -6.00 -4.04 -0.73
CA LEU A 125 -5.74 -2.95 -1.67
C LEU A 125 -6.78 -1.83 -1.56
N ALA A 126 -8.06 -2.15 -1.37
CA ALA A 126 -9.11 -1.16 -1.15
C ALA A 126 -8.92 -0.38 0.17
N VAL A 127 -8.43 -1.03 1.23
CA VAL A 127 -8.10 -0.36 2.50
C VAL A 127 -6.89 0.53 2.36
N ILE A 128 -5.81 0.02 1.75
CA ILE A 128 -4.59 0.78 1.45
C ILE A 128 -4.93 2.03 0.65
N ARG A 129 -5.78 1.90 -0.37
CA ARG A 129 -6.24 3.02 -1.18
C ARG A 129 -6.94 4.09 -0.35
N LYS A 130 -7.82 3.71 0.60
CA LYS A 130 -8.50 4.68 1.47
C LYS A 130 -7.54 5.42 2.38
N ILE A 131 -6.59 4.71 3.00
CA ILE A 131 -5.57 5.29 3.88
C ILE A 131 -4.73 6.30 3.08
N TYR A 132 -4.28 5.87 1.91
CA TYR A 132 -3.50 6.68 0.98
C TYR A 132 -4.25 7.95 0.53
N GLN A 133 -5.51 7.83 0.08
CA GLN A 133 -6.33 8.96 -0.32
C GLN A 133 -6.58 9.96 0.82
N ARG A 134 -6.68 9.47 2.06
CA ARG A 134 -6.80 10.32 3.24
C ARG A 134 -5.51 11.10 3.49
N GLY A 135 -4.36 10.43 3.46
CA GLY A 135 -3.06 11.09 3.61
C GLY A 135 -2.83 12.19 2.55
N ILE A 136 -3.40 12.04 1.36
CA ILE A 136 -3.38 13.07 0.32
C ILE A 136 -4.32 14.24 0.65
N SER A 137 -5.49 13.96 1.21
CA SER A 137 -6.49 14.98 1.55
C SER A 137 -6.10 15.83 2.77
N GLU A 138 -5.19 15.33 3.61
CA GLU A 138 -4.67 16.02 4.80
C GLU A 138 -3.38 16.85 4.54
N LEU A 139 -2.91 16.92 3.27
CA LEU A 139 -1.78 17.77 2.82
C LEU A 139 -2.18 19.23 2.53
#